data_AF-A0A6I9X4T5-F1
#
_entry.id   AF-A0A6I9X4T5-F1
#
_cell.length_a   1.000
_cell.length_b   1.000
_cell.length_c   1.000
_cell.angle_alpha   90.00
_cell.angle_beta   90.00
_cell.angle_gamma   90.00
#
_symmetry.space_group_name_H-M   'P 1'
#
loop_
_entity.id
_entity.type
_entity.pdbx_description
1 polymer ?
#
loop_
_entity_poly.entity_id
_entity_poly.type
_entity_poly.pdbx_seq_one_letter_code
_entity_poly.pdbx_strand_id
1 'polypeptide(L)'
;MNANYSLQDHIRSSDYKRNERQEMLVAPPLDLSFKKATTMDELMEKRAQIIRTRKAPVRTFKDRYVTSTLWLSNNLLKSMDGLQRLVDRILDDPEYLSWLDLSFNEISEIGEEIEKFSNLKILYLHGNKIANIADTLKLTKLQNLRSLTLHGNPIEDIPCYRGYIVHLLPQLLVLDFSPVISAEKKKALPIGFFKMIQSGIRI
;
A
#
# COMPACT_ATOMS: atom_id res chain seq x y z
N MET A 1 -10.74 42.49 -38.93
CA MET A 1 -10.31 42.83 -37.56
C MET A 1 -11.22 42.12 -36.57
N ASN A 2 -10.61 41.39 -35.64
CA ASN A 2 -11.13 40.76 -34.40
C ASN A 2 -12.14 39.61 -34.57
N ALA A 3 -11.73 38.34 -34.58
CA ALA A 3 -11.16 37.51 -33.50
C ALA A 3 -12.22 36.83 -32.61
N ASN A 4 -12.49 35.57 -32.95
CA ASN A 4 -12.73 34.41 -32.09
C ASN A 4 -13.17 34.67 -30.63
N TYR A 5 -14.44 34.37 -30.32
CA TYR A 5 -14.82 33.88 -28.99
C TYR A 5 -14.79 32.36 -29.00
N SER A 6 -13.62 31.82 -28.68
CA SER A 6 -13.43 30.41 -28.32
C SER A 6 -13.89 30.21 -26.89
N LEU A 7 -15.00 29.49 -26.70
CA LEU A 7 -15.38 28.86 -25.43
C LEU A 7 -14.37 27.74 -25.12
N GLN A 8 -13.22 28.12 -24.59
CA GLN A 8 -12.42 27.25 -23.74
C GLN A 8 -12.61 27.78 -22.33
N ASP A 9 -13.50 27.12 -21.60
CA ASP A 9 -13.66 27.30 -20.16
C ASP A 9 -12.33 26.94 -19.49
N HIS A 10 -11.48 27.95 -19.34
CA HIS A 10 -10.32 27.90 -18.47
C HIS A 10 -10.82 27.80 -17.03
N ILE A 11 -11.03 26.56 -16.57
CA ILE A 11 -11.15 26.26 -15.14
C ILE A 11 -9.82 26.70 -14.50
N ARG A 12 -9.83 27.88 -13.86
CA ARG A 12 -8.71 28.38 -13.06
C ARG A 12 -8.52 27.46 -11.86
N SER A 13 -7.44 26.69 -11.89
CA SER A 13 -7.02 25.73 -10.86
C SER A 13 -6.68 26.33 -9.49
N SER A 14 -6.93 27.63 -9.25
CA SER A 14 -6.74 28.29 -7.95
C SER A 14 -7.95 28.22 -7.02
N ASP A 15 -9.07 27.66 -7.49
CA ASP A 15 -10.33 27.56 -6.74
C ASP A 15 -10.71 26.11 -6.35
N TYR A 16 -9.73 25.20 -6.22
CA TYR A 16 -9.96 23.89 -5.61
C TYR A 16 -10.19 24.04 -4.10
N LYS A 17 -11.40 24.46 -3.72
CA LYS A 17 -11.87 24.50 -2.33
C LYS A 17 -13.22 23.81 -2.20
N ARG A 18 -13.16 22.48 -2.13
CA ARG A 18 -14.01 21.69 -1.23
C ARG A 18 -13.31 20.37 -0.87
N ASN A 19 -12.59 20.43 0.26
CA ASN A 19 -11.92 19.35 0.98
C ASN A 19 -11.15 18.34 0.11
N GLU A 20 -9.97 18.72 -0.39
CA GLU A 20 -9.01 17.86 -1.11
C GLU A 20 -8.92 16.44 -0.50
N ARG A 21 -8.92 16.34 0.84
CA ARG A 21 -8.99 15.06 1.57
C ARG A 21 -10.20 14.18 1.21
N GLN A 22 -11.40 14.76 1.10
CA GLN A 22 -12.61 14.02 0.73
C GLN A 22 -12.53 13.53 -0.71
N GLU A 23 -11.99 14.34 -1.62
CA GLU A 23 -11.75 13.94 -3.00
C GLU A 23 -10.73 12.81 -3.10
N MET A 24 -9.60 12.89 -2.39
CA MET A 24 -8.59 11.83 -2.34
C MET A 24 -9.14 10.49 -1.82
N LEU A 25 -10.08 10.55 -0.87
CA LEU A 25 -10.71 9.35 -0.29
C LEU A 25 -11.69 8.67 -1.26
N VAL A 26 -12.25 9.40 -2.22
CA VAL A 26 -13.20 8.85 -3.22
C VAL A 26 -12.60 8.75 -4.63
N ALA A 27 -11.40 9.28 -4.83
CA ALA A 27 -10.70 9.25 -6.10
C ALA A 27 -10.44 7.80 -6.54
N PRO A 28 -10.49 7.51 -7.84
CA PRO A 28 -10.15 6.19 -8.34
C PRO A 28 -8.68 5.87 -8.01
N PRO A 29 -8.34 4.57 -7.86
CA PRO A 29 -7.00 4.15 -7.53
C PRO A 29 -6.04 4.42 -8.70
N LEU A 30 -4.80 4.77 -8.37
CA LEU A 30 -3.71 4.83 -9.34
C LEU A 30 -3.22 3.41 -9.62
N ASP A 31 -3.61 2.87 -10.77
CA ASP A 31 -3.27 1.50 -11.16
C ASP A 31 -2.01 1.43 -12.03
N LEU A 32 -0.89 1.03 -11.43
CA LEU A 32 0.37 0.71 -12.08
C LEU A 32 0.67 -0.81 -12.02
N SER A 33 -0.38 -1.63 -11.96
CA SER A 33 -0.27 -3.08 -12.03
C SER A 33 0.14 -3.55 -13.43
N PHE A 34 0.62 -4.80 -13.57
CA PHE A 34 0.90 -5.43 -14.89
C PHE A 34 1.86 -4.64 -15.80
N LYS A 35 2.85 -3.96 -15.21
CA LYS A 35 3.87 -3.19 -15.97
C LYS A 35 5.15 -3.97 -16.22
N LYS A 36 5.26 -5.19 -15.67
CA LYS A 36 6.48 -6.01 -15.67
C LYS A 36 7.66 -5.29 -15.01
N ALA A 37 7.38 -4.34 -14.11
CA ALA A 37 8.41 -3.56 -13.46
C ALA A 37 9.15 -4.43 -12.44
N THR A 38 10.48 -4.30 -12.38
CA THR A 38 11.31 -5.03 -11.42
C THR A 38 11.70 -4.18 -10.21
N THR A 39 11.59 -2.86 -10.33
CA THR A 39 11.91 -1.87 -9.29
C THR A 39 10.85 -0.79 -9.19
N MET A 40 10.82 -0.05 -8.07
CA MET A 40 9.92 1.09 -7.88
C MET A 40 10.23 2.24 -8.85
N ASP A 41 11.51 2.46 -9.16
CA ASP A 41 11.94 3.54 -10.05
C ASP A 41 11.43 3.32 -11.50
N GLU A 42 11.38 2.07 -11.97
CA GLU A 42 10.79 1.74 -13.28
C GLU A 42 9.30 2.09 -13.40
N LEU A 43 8.58 2.15 -12.28
CA LEU A 43 7.16 2.49 -12.24
C LEU A 43 6.90 3.99 -12.37
N MET A 44 7.88 4.85 -12.03
CA MET A 44 7.74 6.31 -12.08
C MET A 44 7.39 6.80 -13.50
N GLU A 45 7.92 6.12 -14.52
CA GLU A 45 7.73 6.49 -15.93
C GLU A 45 6.52 5.78 -16.59
N LYS A 46 5.81 4.92 -15.84
CA LYS A 46 4.68 4.15 -16.40
C LYS A 46 3.38 4.94 -16.32
N ARG A 47 2.58 4.82 -17.37
CA ARG A 47 1.21 5.38 -17.39
C ARG A 47 0.25 4.51 -16.57
N ALA A 48 -0.66 5.17 -15.85
CA ALA A 48 -1.76 4.51 -15.16
C ALA A 48 -2.60 3.67 -16.13
N GLN A 49 -3.03 2.50 -15.68
CA GLN A 49 -4.02 1.68 -16.36
C GLN A 49 -5.43 2.09 -15.94
N ILE A 50 -6.38 1.93 -16.85
CA ILE A 50 -7.80 2.20 -16.58
C ILE A 50 -8.69 0.99 -16.87
N ILE A 51 -8.12 -0.16 -17.24
CA ILE A 51 -8.89 -1.35 -17.64
C ILE A 51 -9.71 -1.86 -16.45
N ARG A 52 -9.10 -1.96 -15.26
CA ARG A 52 -9.75 -2.41 -14.04
C ARG A 52 -10.57 -1.31 -13.36
N THR A 53 -10.08 -0.07 -13.40
CA THR A 53 -10.64 1.05 -12.63
C THR A 53 -11.67 1.87 -13.41
N ARG A 54 -11.74 1.70 -14.73
CA ARG A 54 -12.50 2.50 -15.72
C ARG A 54 -12.06 3.97 -15.84
N LYS A 55 -11.46 4.54 -14.80
CA LYS A 55 -10.97 5.92 -14.75
C LYS A 55 -9.63 5.98 -14.03
N ALA A 56 -8.74 6.84 -14.51
CA ALA A 56 -7.54 7.22 -13.77
C ALA A 56 -7.85 8.39 -12.83
N PRO A 57 -7.11 8.53 -11.72
CA PRO A 57 -7.22 9.71 -10.88
C PRO A 57 -6.82 10.99 -11.62
N VAL A 58 -7.38 12.12 -11.17
CA VAL A 58 -7.09 13.43 -11.75
C VAL A 58 -5.62 13.76 -11.54
N ARG A 59 -5.01 14.41 -12.54
CA ARG A 59 -3.66 14.96 -12.43
C ARG A 59 -3.72 16.45 -12.12
N THR A 60 -2.86 16.89 -11.22
CA THR A 60 -2.67 18.32 -10.90
C THR A 60 -1.78 18.98 -11.94
N PHE A 61 -1.64 20.30 -11.88
CA PHE A 61 -0.73 21.07 -12.75
C PHE A 61 0.75 20.69 -12.56
N LYS A 62 1.09 20.01 -11.47
CA LYS A 62 2.43 19.46 -11.19
C LYS A 62 2.66 18.08 -11.82
N ASP A 63 1.70 17.59 -12.60
CA ASP A 63 1.68 16.26 -13.19
C ASP A 63 1.68 15.11 -12.16
N ARG A 64 1.10 15.36 -10.97
CA ARG A 64 0.92 14.37 -9.90
C ARG A 64 -0.53 13.97 -9.75
N TYR A 65 -0.80 12.76 -9.26
CA TYR A 65 -2.14 12.21 -9.14
C TYR A 65 -2.79 12.53 -7.80
N VAL A 66 -4.05 12.95 -7.84
CA VAL A 66 -4.91 13.12 -6.66
C VAL A 66 -5.60 11.79 -6.37
N THR A 67 -5.02 11.00 -5.48
CA THR A 67 -5.60 9.75 -4.96
C THR A 67 -4.93 9.33 -3.66
N SER A 68 -5.65 8.54 -2.85
CA SER A 68 -5.11 7.89 -1.66
C SER A 68 -4.86 6.39 -1.85
N THR A 69 -5.00 5.88 -3.07
CA THR A 69 -4.88 4.45 -3.38
C THR A 69 -3.88 4.20 -4.51
N LEU A 70 -2.93 3.29 -4.28
CA LEU A 70 -1.91 2.91 -5.23
C LEU A 70 -1.91 1.39 -5.43
N TRP A 71 -2.08 0.95 -6.67
CA TRP A 71 -2.03 -0.47 -7.03
C TRP A 71 -0.80 -0.77 -7.88
N LEU A 72 0.07 -1.63 -7.37
CA LEU A 72 1.32 -2.08 -7.97
C LEU A 72 1.32 -3.61 -8.19
N SER A 73 0.14 -4.23 -8.16
CA SER A 73 -0.02 -5.69 -8.21
C SER A 73 0.48 -6.29 -9.53
N ASN A 74 0.82 -7.58 -9.54
CA ASN A 74 1.18 -8.30 -10.77
C ASN A 74 2.35 -7.64 -11.54
N ASN A 75 3.37 -7.23 -10.81
CA ASN A 75 4.66 -6.82 -11.36
C ASN A 75 5.72 -7.87 -10.99
N LEU A 76 7.00 -7.54 -11.15
CA LEU A 76 8.14 -8.39 -10.82
C LEU A 76 9.02 -7.72 -9.74
N LEU A 77 8.39 -6.92 -8.87
CA LEU A 77 9.10 -6.14 -7.86
C LEU A 77 9.77 -7.08 -6.85
N LYS A 78 11.08 -6.93 -6.66
CA LYS A 78 11.87 -7.79 -5.75
C LYS A 78 11.99 -7.25 -4.34
N SER A 79 11.89 -5.93 -4.18
CA SER A 79 11.95 -5.26 -2.88
C SER A 79 11.00 -4.07 -2.86
N MET A 80 10.79 -3.51 -1.67
CA MET A 80 10.04 -2.28 -1.46
C MET A 80 10.93 -1.02 -1.55
N ASP A 81 12.19 -1.16 -1.96
CA ASP A 81 13.14 -0.05 -1.98
C ASP A 81 12.72 1.02 -2.98
N GLY A 82 12.75 2.29 -2.56
CA GLY A 82 12.32 3.41 -3.38
C GLY A 82 10.79 3.58 -3.43
N LEU A 83 10.02 2.85 -2.61
CA LEU A 83 8.58 3.05 -2.47
C LEU A 83 8.25 4.48 -2.04
N GLN A 84 8.97 5.02 -1.05
CA GLN A 84 8.80 6.41 -0.61
C GLN A 84 9.07 7.38 -1.75
N ARG A 85 10.18 7.20 -2.48
CA ARG A 85 10.52 8.06 -3.63
C ARG A 85 9.46 8.00 -4.72
N LEU A 86 8.96 6.80 -5.04
CA LEU A 86 7.89 6.60 -6.01
C LEU A 86 6.63 7.34 -5.59
N VAL A 87 6.19 7.16 -4.35
CA VAL A 87 4.97 7.78 -3.82
C VAL A 87 5.10 9.31 -3.81
N ASP A 88 6.21 9.85 -3.31
CA ASP A 88 6.47 11.30 -3.29
C ASP A 88 6.52 11.91 -4.70
N ARG A 89 7.00 11.13 -5.68
CA ARG A 89 7.08 11.55 -7.06
C ARG A 89 5.72 11.61 -7.75
N ILE A 90 4.86 10.60 -7.53
CA ILE A 90 3.66 10.40 -8.34
C ILE A 90 2.38 10.93 -7.69
N LEU A 91 2.31 11.01 -6.36
CA LEU A 91 1.10 11.46 -5.65
C LEU A 91 1.20 12.94 -5.29
N ASP A 92 0.07 13.64 -5.35
CA ASP A 92 0.06 15.06 -4.98
C ASP A 92 0.24 15.26 -3.47
N ASP A 93 -0.44 14.42 -2.67
CA ASP A 93 -0.35 14.38 -1.20
C ASP A 93 0.01 12.96 -0.71
N PRO A 94 1.29 12.57 -0.77
CA PRO A 94 1.77 11.22 -0.46
C PRO A 94 1.44 10.75 0.97
N GLU A 95 1.32 11.68 1.92
CA GLU A 95 1.02 11.38 3.33
C GLU A 95 -0.36 10.78 3.57
N TYR A 96 -1.31 10.92 2.63
CA TYR A 96 -2.65 10.33 2.75
C TYR A 96 -2.79 8.98 2.07
N LEU A 97 -1.71 8.36 1.59
CA LEU A 97 -1.76 6.99 1.07
C LEU A 97 -2.42 6.07 2.11
N SER A 98 -3.57 5.51 1.73
CA SER A 98 -4.45 4.75 2.64
C SER A 98 -4.63 3.30 2.19
N TRP A 99 -4.41 3.01 0.91
CA TRP A 99 -4.45 1.67 0.36
C TRP A 99 -3.30 1.46 -0.61
N LEU A 100 -2.46 0.47 -0.28
CA LEU A 100 -1.35 0.01 -1.12
C LEU A 100 -1.54 -1.47 -1.46
N ASP A 101 -1.56 -1.77 -2.75
CA ASP A 101 -1.61 -3.14 -3.26
C ASP A 101 -0.28 -3.52 -3.92
N LEU A 102 0.48 -4.42 -3.29
CA LEU A 102 1.75 -4.98 -3.74
C LEU A 102 1.62 -6.49 -4.04
N SER A 103 0.40 -7.01 -4.15
CA SER A 103 0.16 -8.44 -4.35
C SER A 103 0.74 -8.97 -5.66
N PHE A 104 1.05 -10.27 -5.70
CA PHE A 104 1.59 -10.95 -6.88
C PHE A 104 2.84 -10.26 -7.44
N ASN A 105 3.86 -10.12 -6.59
CA ASN A 105 5.19 -9.64 -6.94
C ASN A 105 6.25 -10.67 -6.45
N GLU A 106 7.51 -10.29 -6.42
CA GLU A 106 8.63 -11.14 -5.95
C GLU A 106 9.26 -10.59 -4.66
N ILE A 107 8.50 -9.81 -3.87
CA ILE A 107 9.02 -9.10 -2.69
C ILE A 107 9.42 -10.10 -1.61
N SER A 108 10.69 -10.11 -1.21
CA SER A 108 11.21 -11.06 -0.21
C SER A 108 11.17 -10.55 1.23
N GLU A 109 11.01 -9.24 1.43
CA GLU A 109 11.00 -8.62 2.76
C GLU A 109 10.09 -7.39 2.79
N ILE A 110 9.54 -7.08 3.97
CA ILE A 110 8.86 -5.79 4.19
C ILE A 110 9.93 -4.75 4.51
N GLY A 111 10.08 -3.74 3.66
CA GLY A 111 11.10 -2.68 3.83
C GLY A 111 10.72 -1.64 4.89
N GLU A 112 11.71 -0.98 5.50
CA GLU A 112 11.52 0.05 6.53
C GLU A 112 10.76 1.30 6.02
N GLU A 113 10.83 1.58 4.71
CA GLU A 113 10.10 2.71 4.11
C GLU A 113 8.59 2.64 4.36
N ILE A 114 8.03 1.44 4.60
CA ILE A 114 6.61 1.26 4.89
C ILE A 114 6.17 2.06 6.13
N GLU A 115 7.08 2.30 7.09
CA GLU A 115 6.80 3.01 8.34
C GLU A 115 6.43 4.48 8.12
N LYS A 116 6.76 5.06 6.96
CA LYS A 116 6.44 6.45 6.62
C LYS A 116 4.95 6.67 6.32
N PHE A 117 4.23 5.63 5.89
CA PHE A 117 2.83 5.73 5.47
C PHE A 117 1.86 5.57 6.65
N SER A 118 1.92 6.49 7.61
CA SER A 118 1.14 6.43 8.87
C SER A 118 -0.39 6.39 8.69
N ASN A 119 -0.91 6.83 7.53
CA ASN A 119 -2.33 6.79 7.18
C ASN A 119 -2.77 5.50 6.48
N LEU A 120 -1.85 4.54 6.25
CA LEU A 120 -2.15 3.29 5.57
C LEU A 120 -3.16 2.45 6.37
N LYS A 121 -4.26 2.08 5.72
CA LYS A 121 -5.36 1.28 6.28
C LYS A 121 -5.42 -0.13 5.68
N ILE A 122 -5.06 -0.25 4.41
CA ILE A 122 -5.11 -1.50 3.65
C ILE A 122 -3.74 -1.74 3.01
N LEU A 123 -3.15 -2.89 3.31
CA LEU A 123 -1.89 -3.33 2.72
C LEU A 123 -2.05 -4.75 2.20
N TYR A 124 -1.93 -4.92 0.89
CA TYR A 124 -1.93 -6.24 0.25
C TYR A 124 -0.53 -6.65 -0.14
N LEU A 125 -0.05 -7.75 0.44
CA LEU A 125 1.26 -8.37 0.18
C LEU A 125 1.14 -9.85 -0.19
N HIS A 126 -0.07 -10.37 -0.44
CA HIS A 126 -0.27 -11.78 -0.77
C HIS A 126 0.40 -12.18 -2.09
N GLY A 127 0.84 -13.44 -2.19
CA GLY A 127 1.52 -13.96 -3.38
C GLY A 127 2.88 -13.29 -3.63
N ASN A 128 3.68 -13.09 -2.58
CA ASN A 128 5.06 -12.59 -2.64
C ASN A 128 6.04 -13.67 -2.13
N LYS A 129 7.26 -13.27 -1.74
CA LYS A 129 8.33 -14.16 -1.24
C LYS A 129 8.75 -13.84 0.20
N ILE A 130 7.87 -13.19 0.98
CA ILE A 130 8.17 -12.78 2.36
C ILE A 130 8.29 -14.02 3.24
N ALA A 131 9.47 -14.25 3.80
CA ALA A 131 9.73 -15.41 4.66
C ALA A 131 9.94 -15.04 6.13
N ASN A 132 10.53 -13.86 6.40
CA ASN A 132 10.94 -13.49 7.75
C ASN A 132 9.80 -12.84 8.52
N ILE A 133 9.36 -13.48 9.60
CA ILE A 133 8.30 -12.94 10.45
C ILE A 133 8.69 -11.64 11.16
N ALA A 134 9.99 -11.42 11.42
CA ALA A 134 10.47 -10.18 12.03
C ALA A 134 10.24 -8.95 11.16
N ASP A 135 10.06 -9.11 9.85
CA ASP A 135 9.72 -8.00 8.95
C ASP A 135 8.36 -7.37 9.29
N THR A 136 7.46 -8.15 9.90
CA THR A 136 6.15 -7.66 10.32
C THR A 136 6.23 -6.70 11.52
N LEU A 137 7.38 -6.62 12.21
CA LEU A 137 7.62 -5.62 13.28
C LEU A 137 7.52 -4.19 12.76
N LYS A 138 7.92 -3.95 11.51
CA LYS A 138 7.84 -2.62 10.86
C LYS A 138 6.40 -2.14 10.75
N LEU A 139 5.44 -3.07 10.59
CA LEU A 139 4.02 -2.76 10.51
C LEU A 139 3.41 -2.29 11.85
N THR A 140 4.11 -2.48 12.97
CA THR A 140 3.64 -2.00 14.29
C THR A 140 3.56 -0.47 14.35
N LYS A 141 4.30 0.25 13.50
CA LYS A 141 4.22 1.72 13.39
C LYS A 141 2.93 2.19 12.71
N LEU A 142 2.27 1.32 11.95
CA LEU A 142 1.07 1.65 11.19
C LEU A 142 -0.19 1.50 12.05
N GLN A 143 -0.42 2.50 12.91
CA GLN A 143 -1.55 2.52 13.86
C GLN A 143 -2.93 2.50 13.17
N ASN A 144 -3.00 2.95 11.92
CA ASN A 144 -4.22 2.98 11.12
C ASN A 144 -4.45 1.72 10.28
N LEU A 145 -3.51 0.76 10.27
CA LEU A 145 -3.65 -0.46 9.49
C LEU A 145 -4.81 -1.30 10.01
N ARG A 146 -5.72 -1.70 9.13
CA ARG A 146 -6.92 -2.50 9.45
C ARG A 146 -6.99 -3.80 8.68
N SER A 147 -6.52 -3.79 7.43
CA SER A 147 -6.50 -4.97 6.57
C SER A 147 -5.09 -5.26 6.11
N LEU A 148 -4.64 -6.48 6.37
CA LEU A 148 -3.36 -7.01 5.92
C LEU A 148 -3.57 -8.36 5.24
N THR A 149 -2.87 -8.62 4.14
CA THR A 149 -2.80 -9.96 3.56
C THR A 149 -1.35 -10.33 3.30
N LEU A 150 -0.89 -11.43 3.88
CA LEU A 150 0.40 -12.07 3.65
C LEU A 150 0.21 -13.50 3.09
N HIS A 151 -1.02 -13.97 2.91
CA HIS A 151 -1.32 -15.29 2.32
C HIS A 151 -0.50 -15.61 1.06
N GLY A 152 -0.06 -16.85 0.90
CA GLY A 152 0.75 -17.27 -0.24
C GLY A 152 2.18 -16.71 -0.21
N ASN A 153 2.68 -16.37 0.98
CA ASN A 153 4.10 -16.09 1.23
C ASN A 153 4.69 -17.19 2.14
N PRO A 154 6.01 -17.48 2.05
CA PRO A 154 6.65 -18.48 2.92
C PRO A 154 6.46 -18.24 4.44
N ILE A 155 6.26 -16.99 4.87
CA ILE A 155 5.94 -16.63 6.27
C ILE A 155 4.70 -17.34 6.83
N GLU A 156 3.76 -17.76 5.97
CA GLU A 156 2.53 -18.45 6.37
C GLU A 156 2.79 -19.86 6.92
N ASP A 157 3.91 -20.48 6.52
CA ASP A 157 4.32 -21.82 6.99
C ASP A 157 4.88 -21.82 8.41
N ILE A 158 5.08 -20.64 9.01
CA ILE A 158 5.60 -20.51 10.37
C ILE A 158 4.54 -21.01 11.37
N PRO A 159 4.90 -21.91 12.31
CA PRO A 159 3.97 -22.39 13.32
C PRO A 159 3.33 -21.23 14.09
N CYS A 160 2.01 -21.27 14.23
CA CYS A 160 1.22 -20.22 14.87
C CYS A 160 1.33 -18.83 14.21
N TYR A 161 1.74 -18.73 12.93
CA TYR A 161 1.88 -17.48 12.16
C TYR A 161 0.71 -16.50 12.41
N ARG A 162 -0.54 -16.95 12.20
CA ARG A 162 -1.72 -16.10 12.39
C ARG A 162 -1.80 -15.53 13.81
N GLY A 163 -1.60 -16.39 14.81
CA GLY A 163 -1.60 -15.98 16.20
C GLY A 163 -0.51 -14.96 16.50
N TYR A 164 0.68 -15.12 15.92
CA TYR A 164 1.77 -14.17 16.05
C TYR A 164 1.39 -12.80 15.46
N ILE A 165 0.88 -12.76 14.23
CA ILE A 165 0.49 -11.50 13.56
C ILE A 165 -0.64 -10.80 14.32
N VAL A 166 -1.66 -11.54 14.79
CA VAL A 166 -2.78 -10.95 15.54
C VAL A 166 -2.31 -10.32 16.85
N HIS A 167 -1.34 -10.92 17.55
CA HIS A 167 -0.79 -10.34 18.77
C HIS A 167 0.16 -9.18 18.50
N LEU A 168 0.96 -9.26 17.43
CA LEU A 168 1.89 -8.21 17.06
C LEU A 168 1.17 -6.97 16.54
N LEU A 169 0.09 -7.18 15.79
CA LEU A 169 -0.69 -6.13 15.12
C LEU A 169 -2.15 -6.15 15.61
N PRO A 170 -2.40 -5.82 16.90
CA PRO A 170 -3.74 -5.88 17.50
C PRO A 170 -4.74 -4.90 16.86
N GLN A 171 -4.25 -3.90 16.11
CA GLN A 171 -5.07 -2.94 15.36
C GLN A 171 -5.77 -3.56 14.13
N LEU A 172 -5.37 -4.76 13.68
CA LEU A 172 -5.99 -5.41 12.53
C LEU A 172 -7.44 -5.83 12.80
N LEU A 173 -8.25 -5.70 11.75
CA LEU A 173 -9.63 -6.18 11.65
C LEU A 173 -9.76 -7.33 10.66
N VAL A 174 -8.88 -7.38 9.65
CA VAL A 174 -8.83 -8.44 8.64
C VAL A 174 -7.38 -8.86 8.44
N LEU A 175 -7.15 -10.17 8.46
CA LEU A 175 -5.86 -10.80 8.17
C LEU A 175 -6.09 -11.97 7.22
N ASP A 176 -5.41 -11.98 6.08
CA ASP A 176 -5.47 -13.06 5.08
C ASP A 176 -6.91 -13.38 4.66
N PHE A 177 -7.61 -12.33 4.22
CA PHE A 177 -8.99 -12.38 3.73
C PHE A 177 -10.03 -12.86 4.75
N SER A 178 -9.63 -13.02 6.02
CA SER A 178 -10.51 -13.44 7.10
C SER A 178 -10.54 -12.41 8.24
N PRO A 179 -11.72 -12.14 8.84
CA PRO A 179 -11.82 -11.24 9.98
C PRO A 179 -10.95 -11.71 11.16
N VAL A 180 -10.36 -10.75 11.88
CA VAL A 180 -9.71 -10.98 13.17
C VAL A 180 -10.75 -10.76 14.27
N ILE A 181 -11.19 -11.85 14.90
CA ILE A 181 -12.25 -11.77 15.91
C ILE A 181 -11.68 -11.50 17.31
N SER A 182 -12.50 -10.92 18.20
CA SER A 182 -12.07 -10.56 19.56
C SER A 182 -11.57 -11.75 20.38
N ALA A 183 -12.03 -12.96 20.11
CA ALA A 183 -11.56 -14.17 20.79
C ALA A 183 -10.09 -14.48 20.46
N GLU A 184 -9.64 -14.23 19.23
CA GLU A 184 -8.23 -14.44 18.84
C GLU A 184 -7.30 -13.48 19.59
N LYS A 185 -7.72 -12.22 19.76
CA LYS A 185 -6.96 -11.19 20.47
C LYS A 185 -6.80 -11.45 21.97
N LYS A 186 -7.64 -12.33 22.54
CA LYS A 186 -7.61 -12.71 23.96
C LYS A 186 -6.86 -14.01 24.24
N LYS A 187 -6.41 -14.72 23.20
CA LYS A 187 -5.64 -15.97 23.36
C LYS A 187 -4.31 -15.67 24.05
N ALA A 188 -3.70 -16.70 24.64
CA ALA A 188 -2.33 -16.58 25.12
C ALA A 188 -1.38 -16.29 23.94
N LEU A 189 -0.24 -15.64 24.24
CA LEU A 189 0.81 -15.44 23.26
C LEU A 189 1.24 -16.79 22.67
N PRO A 190 1.53 -16.86 21.36
CA PRO A 190 2.10 -18.06 20.76
C PRO A 190 3.38 -18.51 21.47
N ILE A 191 3.60 -19.82 21.54
CA ILE A 191 4.82 -20.38 22.12
C ILE A 191 6.02 -19.81 21.37
N GLY A 192 7.02 -19.32 22.10
CA GLY A 192 8.24 -18.76 21.51
C GLY A 192 8.09 -17.34 20.94
N PHE A 193 6.96 -16.65 21.14
CA PHE A 193 6.71 -15.29 20.64
C PHE A 193 7.87 -14.32 20.91
N PHE A 194 8.33 -14.22 22.16
CA PHE A 194 9.45 -13.34 22.52
C PHE A 194 10.77 -13.75 21.87
N LYS A 195 11.02 -15.06 21.76
CA LYS A 195 12.20 -15.58 21.06
C LYS A 195 12.15 -15.19 19.58
N MET A 196 11.00 -15.32 18.92
CA MET A 196 10.84 -14.95 17.51
C MET A 196 11.07 -13.46 17.26
N ILE A 197 10.61 -12.58 18.17
CA ILE A 197 10.87 -11.14 18.09
C ILE A 197 12.36 -10.81 18.26
N GLN A 198 13.02 -11.42 19.25
CA GLN A 198 14.42 -11.10 19.60
C GLN A 198 15.45 -11.73 18.65
N SER A 199 15.14 -12.90 18.09
CA SER A 199 16.11 -13.68 17.29
C SER A 199 16.13 -13.28 15.82
N GLY A 200 15.17 -12.47 15.36
CA GLY A 200 15.05 -12.10 13.93
C GLY A 200 15.09 -13.31 13.00
N ILE A 201 14.45 -14.43 13.39
CA ILE A 201 14.69 -15.75 12.78
C ILE A 201 14.48 -15.67 11.26
N ARG A 202 15.61 -15.73 10.55
CA ARG A 202 15.66 -16.00 9.12
C ARG A 202 15.49 -17.51 8.97
N ILE A 203 14.34 -17.93 8.45
CA ILE A 203 14.09 -19.32 8.04
C ILE A 203 14.35 -19.39 6.53
#